data_AF-A0AAW0BC05-F1
#
_entry.id   AF-A0AAW0BC05-F1
#
_cell.length_a   1.000
_cell.length_b   1.000
_cell.length_c   1.000
_cell.angle_alpha   90.00
_cell.angle_beta   90.00
_cell.angle_gamma   90.00
#
_symmetry.space_group_name_H-M   'P 1'
#
loop_
_entity.id
_entity.type
_entity.pdbx_description
1 polymer ?
#
loop_
_entity_poly.entity_id
_entity_poly.type
_entity_poly.pdbx_seq_one_letter_code
_entity_poly.pdbx_strand_id
1 'polypeptide(L)'
;MAFISNASDFTLGEGVYNNVHGNLVHHTVNHLYSSKKRYRAAIESESEPLDPSLLNDTPSSKRRRVGSGLEEGIKIIRPKNLKLTHQIGSGPGYFIHSGESKGRAVIVKVFNRNADAREQLESTVELTKGLLHPNILRIEGISSQASLCQFVAYRHTYWNNAESPLAAALKDNLARSVHLGLKLVEGLSAGINHLAVQRIPLHLIGPDNFDVFLDKDEQFVISINSSSTQDTQHSTYQSSIWEADNRRAWDIFNGLSRRVLSTANRVLHKDAIERLPAAAIDIIAPPSFSSFSGGFVPLSTPDSMLEFITSADIESPISLRREYVWRTVSNERQSLGTVAAQIKSDLELKFRIMRGIARNDALTAQCCAGYIREEITLASSVADSAIITHNAPGPLQVCPICGQTVGFPKKFGCICGDLSPGPHPTVQCQECIVWSHVHCVGRSEQFVCFSCESSSHWHKIVAH
;
A
#
# COMPACT_ATOMS: atom_id res chain seq x y z
N MET A 1 46.44 8.56 36.21
CA MET A 1 47.70 8.07 35.62
C MET A 1 47.53 6.56 35.43
N ALA A 2 47.68 5.88 34.31
CA ALA A 2 48.00 6.10 32.88
C ALA A 2 47.30 4.92 32.13
N PHE A 3 46.56 5.13 31.04
CA PHE A 3 46.93 5.04 29.60
C PHE A 3 47.49 3.70 29.07
N ILE A 4 47.12 3.44 27.79
CA ILE A 4 47.37 2.32 26.84
C ILE A 4 46.16 1.36 26.76
N SER A 5 45.24 1.37 25.77
CA SER A 5 45.23 1.45 24.29
C SER A 5 45.44 0.11 23.55
N ASN A 6 44.40 -0.35 22.85
CA ASN A 6 44.32 -1.08 21.54
C ASN A 6 42.86 -1.58 21.41
N ALA A 7 42.01 -1.16 20.44
CA ALA A 7 41.97 -1.50 19.00
C ALA A 7 42.11 -3.03 18.78
N SER A 8 41.27 -3.80 18.10
CA SER A 8 40.20 -3.66 17.11
C SER A 8 39.35 -4.97 17.23
N ASP A 9 38.07 -5.06 16.90
CA ASP A 9 37.54 -5.33 15.55
C ASP A 9 36.00 -5.27 15.62
N PHE A 10 35.41 -4.48 14.73
CA PHE A 10 33.96 -4.41 14.52
C PHE A 10 33.56 -5.51 13.54
N THR A 11 32.69 -6.43 13.97
CA THR A 11 32.04 -7.39 13.09
C THR A 11 30.99 -6.69 12.22
N LEU A 12 31.10 -6.89 10.91
CA LEU A 12 30.06 -6.58 9.92
C LEU A 12 28.80 -7.38 10.27
N GLY A 13 27.78 -6.70 10.80
CA GLY A 13 26.44 -7.26 10.88
C GLY A 13 25.85 -7.35 9.47
N GLU A 14 25.76 -8.56 8.94
CA GLU A 14 24.99 -8.87 7.74
C GLU A 14 23.51 -8.52 7.99
N GLY A 15 23.07 -7.40 7.42
CA GLY A 15 21.66 -7.04 7.36
C GLY A 15 20.93 -7.90 6.35
N VAL A 16 20.37 -9.02 6.81
CA VAL A 16 19.44 -9.87 6.04
C VAL A 16 18.13 -9.11 5.82
N TYR A 17 17.93 -8.55 4.63
CA TYR A 17 16.62 -8.08 4.16
C TYR A 17 16.04 -9.07 3.16
N ASN A 18 14.91 -9.66 3.53
CA ASN A 18 14.15 -10.60 2.72
C ASN A 18 13.28 -9.84 1.70
N ASN A 19 13.63 -9.90 0.42
CA ASN A 19 12.81 -9.42 -0.69
C ASN A 19 11.76 -10.47 -1.08
N VAL A 20 10.47 -10.12 -0.93
CA VAL A 20 9.32 -10.98 -1.28
C VAL A 20 8.83 -10.61 -2.68
N HIS A 21 9.15 -11.39 -3.72
CA HIS A 21 8.40 -11.55 -4.99
C HIS A 21 8.81 -12.88 -5.66
N GLY A 22 8.13 -13.97 -5.30
CA GLY A 22 8.59 -15.36 -5.45
C GLY A 22 8.75 -15.97 -6.85
N ASN A 23 8.47 -15.27 -7.95
CA ASN A 23 8.80 -15.74 -9.31
C ASN A 23 9.50 -14.67 -10.18
N LEU A 24 9.89 -13.54 -9.58
CA LEU A 24 10.59 -12.42 -10.22
C LEU A 24 12.02 -12.24 -9.66
N VAL A 25 12.52 -13.20 -8.88
CA VAL A 25 13.75 -13.03 -8.07
C VAL A 25 15.02 -13.04 -8.92
N HIS A 26 15.11 -13.89 -9.95
CA HIS A 26 16.31 -13.94 -10.81
C HIS A 26 16.45 -12.72 -11.72
N HIS A 27 15.34 -12.11 -12.16
CA HIS A 27 15.41 -10.87 -12.95
C HIS A 27 15.71 -9.65 -12.08
N THR A 28 15.14 -9.56 -10.88
CA THR A 28 15.22 -8.32 -10.06
C THR A 28 16.61 -8.12 -9.43
N VAL A 29 17.29 -9.17 -8.96
CA VAL A 29 18.66 -9.03 -8.39
C VAL A 29 19.67 -8.57 -9.44
N ASN A 30 19.55 -9.08 -10.69
CA ASN A 30 20.34 -8.59 -11.82
C ASN A 30 20.04 -7.11 -12.15
N HIS A 31 18.79 -6.66 -11.96
CA HIS A 31 18.40 -5.26 -12.15
C HIS A 31 18.89 -4.31 -11.05
N LEU A 32 18.95 -4.75 -9.79
CA LEU A 32 19.49 -3.97 -8.66
C LEU A 32 20.99 -3.70 -8.81
N TYR A 33 21.76 -4.75 -9.12
CA TYR A 33 23.18 -4.60 -9.42
C TYR A 33 23.37 -3.69 -10.63
N SER A 34 22.47 -3.79 -11.62
CA SER A 34 22.58 -2.96 -12.82
C SER A 34 22.23 -1.50 -12.57
N SER A 35 21.27 -1.11 -11.72
CA SER A 35 20.94 0.32 -11.54
C SER A 35 22.08 1.09 -10.87
N LYS A 36 22.63 0.56 -9.77
CA LYS A 36 23.77 1.16 -9.06
C LYS A 36 25.05 1.11 -9.88
N LYS A 37 25.30 0.02 -10.62
CA LYS A 37 26.41 -0.08 -11.58
C LYS A 37 26.24 0.91 -12.74
N ARG A 38 25.03 1.06 -13.27
CA ARG A 38 24.70 2.04 -14.32
C ARG A 38 24.94 3.47 -13.85
N TYR A 39 24.53 3.79 -12.63
CA TYR A 39 24.79 5.09 -12.03
C TYR A 39 26.29 5.36 -11.85
N ARG A 40 27.05 4.37 -11.35
CA ARG A 40 28.51 4.46 -11.25
C ARG A 40 29.19 4.67 -12.61
N ALA A 41 28.77 3.90 -13.63
CA ALA A 41 29.29 4.05 -14.98
C ALA A 41 29.00 5.44 -15.57
N ALA A 42 27.84 6.04 -15.27
CA ALA A 42 27.53 7.41 -15.67
C ALA A 42 28.46 8.43 -14.99
N ILE A 43 28.73 8.27 -13.69
CA ILE A 43 29.70 9.10 -12.96
C ILE A 43 31.09 8.99 -13.60
N GLU A 44 31.54 7.77 -13.90
CA GLU A 44 32.84 7.50 -14.51
C GLU A 44 32.93 8.16 -15.90
N SER A 45 31.92 7.99 -16.76
CA SER A 45 31.89 8.60 -18.09
C SER A 45 31.83 10.14 -18.09
N GLU A 46 31.19 10.75 -17.09
CA GLU A 46 31.14 12.22 -16.95
C GLU A 46 32.39 12.80 -16.25
N SER A 47 33.25 11.93 -15.72
CA SER A 47 34.49 12.33 -15.06
C SER A 47 35.70 12.37 -16.01
N GLU A 48 35.59 11.78 -17.19
CA GLU A 48 36.59 11.94 -18.24
C GLU A 48 36.59 13.41 -18.72
N PRO A 49 37.72 14.13 -18.64
CA PRO A 49 37.79 15.48 -19.16
C PRO A 49 37.52 15.44 -20.66
N LEU A 50 36.48 16.16 -21.10
CA LEU A 50 36.23 16.39 -22.52
C LEU A 50 37.52 16.93 -23.15
N ASP A 51 38.04 16.20 -24.14
CA ASP A 51 39.25 16.57 -24.87
C ASP A 51 39.10 18.00 -25.42
N PRO A 52 39.90 18.97 -24.95
CA PRO A 52 39.83 20.36 -25.41
C PRO A 52 40.06 20.50 -26.92
N SER A 53 40.69 19.51 -27.56
CA SER A 53 41.00 19.53 -29.00
C SER A 53 39.78 19.27 -29.90
N LEU A 54 38.68 18.70 -29.38
CA LEU A 54 37.43 18.47 -30.13
C LEU A 54 36.47 19.68 -30.12
N LEU A 55 36.84 20.77 -29.45
CA LEU A 55 36.04 22.01 -29.37
C LEU A 55 36.46 23.09 -30.38
N ASN A 56 37.55 22.87 -31.13
CA ASN A 56 38.01 23.77 -32.18
C ASN A 56 37.82 23.08 -33.54
N ASP A 57 36.64 23.23 -34.16
CA ASP A 57 36.46 23.34 -35.61
C ASP A 57 34.99 23.09 -35.99
N THR A 58 34.17 24.15 -35.93
CA THR A 58 33.10 24.35 -36.93
C THR A 58 32.55 25.79 -36.85
N PRO A 59 32.48 26.51 -37.98
CA PRO A 59 31.87 27.83 -38.01
C PRO A 59 30.35 27.72 -37.84
N SER A 60 29.87 28.15 -36.67
CA SER A 60 28.68 29.00 -36.47
C SER A 60 27.55 28.86 -37.52
N SER A 61 26.71 27.84 -37.39
CA SER A 61 25.27 28.04 -37.62
C SER A 61 24.63 28.39 -36.28
N LYS A 62 24.14 29.63 -36.14
CA LYS A 62 23.39 30.10 -34.97
C LYS A 62 22.02 29.42 -34.93
N ARG A 63 21.98 28.10 -34.67
CA ARG A 63 20.78 27.48 -34.11
C ARG A 63 20.66 28.03 -32.69
N ARG A 64 19.75 29.00 -32.51
CA ARG A 64 19.16 29.29 -31.19
C ARG A 64 18.70 27.94 -30.63
N ARG A 65 19.48 27.34 -29.73
CA ARG A 65 18.96 26.31 -28.85
C ARG A 65 17.88 27.03 -28.06
N VAL A 66 16.63 26.77 -28.42
CA VAL A 66 15.49 27.11 -27.58
C VAL A 66 15.73 26.29 -26.31
N GLY A 67 16.35 26.92 -25.32
CA GLY A 67 16.52 26.31 -24.02
C GLY A 67 15.13 26.00 -23.51
N SER A 68 14.81 24.71 -23.36
CA SER A 68 13.58 24.31 -22.69
C SER A 68 13.55 24.97 -21.32
N GLY A 69 12.48 25.71 -21.00
CA GLY A 69 12.33 26.45 -19.73
C GLY A 69 12.26 25.58 -18.46
N LEU A 70 12.60 24.29 -18.58
CA LEU A 70 12.62 23.32 -17.49
C LEU A 70 13.59 23.73 -16.37
N GLU A 71 14.76 24.24 -16.74
CA GLU A 71 15.84 24.59 -15.80
C GLU A 71 15.59 25.90 -15.02
N GLU A 72 14.60 26.70 -15.42
CA GLU A 72 14.35 27.98 -14.80
C GLU A 72 13.87 27.79 -13.34
N GLY A 73 14.72 28.14 -12.37
CA GLY A 73 14.42 28.04 -10.94
C GLY A 73 14.67 26.68 -10.28
N ILE A 74 15.10 25.65 -11.02
CA ILE A 74 15.47 24.34 -10.45
C ILE A 74 16.98 24.13 -10.57
N LYS A 75 17.61 23.77 -9.47
CA LYS A 75 19.06 23.53 -9.40
C LYS A 75 19.45 22.28 -10.19
N ILE A 76 20.42 22.41 -11.08
CA ILE A 76 21.06 21.26 -11.73
C ILE A 76 22.05 20.60 -10.77
N ILE A 77 21.93 19.29 -10.59
CA ILE A 77 22.80 18.47 -9.76
C ILE A 77 23.58 17.54 -10.69
N ARG A 78 24.91 17.60 -10.62
CA ARG A 78 25.76 16.64 -11.33
C ARG A 78 25.71 15.28 -10.61
N PRO A 79 25.65 14.14 -11.32
CA PRO A 79 25.68 12.80 -10.70
C PRO A 79 26.80 12.63 -9.66
N LYS A 80 28.00 13.14 -9.93
CA LYS A 80 29.13 13.05 -8.97
C LYS A 80 28.89 13.75 -7.62
N ASN A 81 27.91 14.64 -7.52
CA ASN A 81 27.52 15.34 -6.30
C ASN A 81 26.42 14.60 -5.51
N LEU A 82 26.06 13.39 -5.93
CA LEU A 82 25.05 12.54 -5.32
C LEU A 82 25.66 11.20 -4.94
N LYS A 83 25.58 10.86 -3.66
CA LYS A 83 26.00 9.58 -3.11
C LYS A 83 24.77 8.72 -2.85
N LEU A 84 24.46 7.82 -3.78
CA LEU A 84 23.34 6.87 -3.61
C LEU A 84 23.73 5.75 -2.62
N THR A 85 22.88 5.48 -1.65
CA THR A 85 23.12 4.48 -0.59
C THR A 85 22.37 3.19 -0.89
N HIS A 86 21.05 3.19 -0.73
CA HIS A 86 20.17 2.02 -0.86
C HIS A 86 19.04 2.29 -1.85
N GLN A 87 18.58 1.24 -2.53
CA GLN A 87 17.32 1.31 -3.28
C GLN A 87 16.17 1.09 -2.30
N ILE A 88 15.18 1.98 -2.34
CA ILE A 88 14.07 2.03 -1.38
C ILE A 88 12.72 1.79 -2.06
N GLY A 89 12.71 1.78 -3.40
CA GLY A 89 11.54 1.49 -4.20
C GLY A 89 11.88 1.42 -5.68
N SER A 90 10.88 1.05 -6.48
CA SER A 90 10.96 1.05 -7.95
C SER A 90 9.55 1.11 -8.51
N GLY A 91 9.41 1.71 -9.69
CA GLY A 91 8.17 1.69 -10.45
C GLY A 91 8.44 1.46 -11.94
N PRO A 92 7.40 1.51 -12.78
CA PRO A 92 7.55 1.37 -14.22
C PRO A 92 8.48 2.46 -14.76
N GLY A 93 9.66 2.07 -15.26
CA GLY A 93 10.62 3.01 -15.86
C GLY A 93 11.59 3.70 -14.90
N TYR A 94 11.52 3.49 -13.58
CA TYR A 94 12.43 4.17 -12.64
C TYR A 94 12.77 3.36 -11.39
N PHE A 95 13.85 3.77 -10.73
CA PHE A 95 14.26 3.30 -9.40
C PHE A 95 14.30 4.47 -8.42
N ILE A 96 13.97 4.19 -7.15
CA ILE A 96 14.07 5.19 -6.09
C ILE A 96 15.18 4.77 -5.15
N HIS A 97 16.10 5.69 -4.91
CA HIS A 97 17.23 5.51 -4.02
C HIS A 97 17.18 6.51 -2.87
N SER A 98 17.59 6.08 -1.69
CA SER A 98 18.10 7.01 -0.68
C SER A 98 19.52 7.44 -1.06
N GLY A 99 19.90 8.64 -0.65
CA GLY A 99 21.24 9.14 -0.88
C GLY A 99 21.53 10.44 -0.16
N GLU A 100 22.66 11.02 -0.52
CA GLU A 100 23.15 12.27 0.06
C GLU A 100 23.61 13.25 -1.03
N SER A 101 23.25 14.52 -0.88
CA SER A 101 23.76 15.63 -1.69
C SER A 101 24.31 16.73 -0.79
N LYS A 102 25.61 17.02 -0.91
CA LYS A 102 26.29 18.07 -0.12
C LYS A 102 26.03 17.96 1.40
N GLY A 103 26.16 16.78 1.99
CA GLY A 103 25.93 16.58 3.43
C GLY A 103 24.47 16.39 3.83
N ARG A 104 23.51 16.47 2.90
CA ARG A 104 22.08 16.38 3.19
C ARG A 104 21.46 15.12 2.60
N ALA A 105 20.63 14.45 3.39
CA ALA A 105 19.83 13.34 2.90
C ALA A 105 18.89 13.80 1.76
N VAL A 106 18.73 12.93 0.76
CA VAL A 106 17.85 13.12 -0.39
C VAL A 106 17.23 11.80 -0.80
N ILE A 107 16.05 11.89 -1.42
CA ILE A 107 15.47 10.78 -2.19
C ILE A 107 15.77 11.06 -3.66
N VAL A 108 16.35 10.09 -4.37
CA VAL A 108 16.72 10.23 -5.78
C VAL A 108 15.90 9.25 -6.60
N LYS A 109 15.04 9.77 -7.47
CA LYS A 109 14.32 8.99 -8.47
C LYS A 109 15.13 8.99 -9.76
N VAL A 110 15.67 7.83 -10.13
CA VAL A 110 16.53 7.62 -11.31
C VAL A 110 15.71 6.94 -12.39
N PHE A 111 15.56 7.59 -13.54
CA PHE A 111 14.84 7.03 -14.68
C PHE A 111 15.74 6.06 -15.46
N ASN A 112 15.14 5.00 -15.98
CA ASN A 112 15.84 4.01 -16.80
C ASN A 112 16.39 4.67 -18.06
N ARG A 113 17.56 4.24 -18.57
CA ARG A 113 18.14 4.70 -19.85
C ARG A 113 17.37 4.20 -21.09
N ASN A 114 16.06 4.21 -21.10
CA ASN A 114 15.29 4.08 -22.34
C ASN A 114 15.25 5.43 -23.06
N ALA A 115 14.75 5.43 -24.31
CA ALA A 115 14.53 6.66 -25.08
C ALA A 115 13.64 7.68 -24.32
N ASP A 116 12.82 7.19 -23.39
CA ASP A 116 11.79 7.96 -22.70
C ASP A 116 12.29 8.57 -21.37
N ALA A 117 13.51 8.26 -20.91
CA ALA A 117 14.04 8.72 -19.62
C ALA A 117 13.96 10.24 -19.43
N ARG A 118 14.25 10.95 -20.52
CA ARG A 118 14.25 12.41 -20.58
C ARG A 118 12.82 12.95 -20.52
N GLU A 119 11.91 12.35 -21.27
CA GLU A 119 10.49 12.72 -21.27
C GLU A 119 9.89 12.47 -19.88
N GLN A 120 10.19 11.35 -19.25
CA GLN A 120 9.75 11.05 -17.88
C GLN A 120 10.28 12.08 -16.87
N LEU A 121 11.54 12.49 -16.99
CA LEU A 121 12.09 13.59 -16.17
C LEU A 121 11.34 14.89 -16.44
N GLU A 122 11.22 15.29 -17.70
CA GLU A 122 10.57 16.54 -18.14
C GLU A 122 9.13 16.59 -17.62
N SER A 123 8.31 15.57 -17.89
CA SER A 123 6.93 15.52 -17.42
C SER A 123 6.81 15.44 -15.90
N THR A 124 7.69 14.71 -15.21
CA THR A 124 7.68 14.67 -13.74
C THR A 124 7.98 16.04 -13.16
N VAL A 125 8.96 16.74 -13.73
CA VAL A 125 9.34 18.10 -13.30
C VAL A 125 8.22 19.08 -13.61
N GLU A 126 7.61 19.05 -14.79
CA GLU A 126 6.49 19.92 -15.15
C GLU A 126 5.31 19.76 -14.21
N LEU A 127 4.94 18.52 -13.85
CA LEU A 127 3.84 18.25 -12.93
C LEU A 127 4.12 18.69 -11.48
N THR A 128 5.39 18.71 -11.07
CA THR A 128 5.77 18.92 -9.66
C THR A 128 6.45 20.25 -9.39
N LYS A 129 6.88 20.96 -10.44
CA LYS A 129 7.50 22.28 -10.34
C LYS A 129 6.48 23.27 -9.78
N GLY A 130 6.86 23.92 -8.67
CA GLY A 130 6.02 24.91 -8.00
C GLY A 130 5.07 24.32 -6.95
N LEU A 131 4.96 22.99 -6.83
CA LEU A 131 4.20 22.38 -5.75
C LEU A 131 4.94 22.54 -4.42
N LEU A 132 4.31 23.22 -3.47
CA LEU A 132 4.85 23.48 -2.14
C LEU A 132 3.81 23.07 -1.09
N HIS A 133 3.93 21.83 -0.61
CA HIS A 133 3.04 21.27 0.40
C HIS A 133 3.81 20.30 1.31
N PRO A 134 3.54 20.25 2.63
CA PRO A 134 4.24 19.35 3.55
C PRO A 134 4.11 17.87 3.16
N ASN A 135 2.97 17.47 2.58
CA ASN A 135 2.73 16.09 2.15
C ASN A 135 3.11 15.80 0.68
N ILE A 136 3.88 16.67 0.01
CA ILE A 136 4.39 16.44 -1.35
C ILE A 136 5.91 16.59 -1.35
N LEU A 137 6.63 15.66 -1.98
CA LEU A 137 8.07 15.75 -2.08
C LEU A 137 8.52 16.99 -2.85
N ARG A 138 9.37 17.79 -2.22
CA ARG A 138 9.94 19.00 -2.80
C ARG A 138 11.18 18.66 -3.62
N ILE A 139 11.22 19.10 -4.88
CA ILE A 139 12.42 19.01 -5.71
C ILE A 139 13.56 19.83 -5.10
N GLU A 140 14.71 19.20 -4.88
CA GLU A 140 15.98 19.85 -4.51
C GLU A 140 16.85 20.11 -5.75
N GLY A 141 16.73 19.27 -6.77
CA GLY A 141 17.36 19.48 -8.07
C GLY A 141 17.18 18.31 -9.04
N ILE A 142 17.67 18.50 -10.26
CA ILE A 142 17.52 17.54 -11.36
C ILE A 142 18.86 17.30 -12.05
N SER A 143 18.98 16.19 -12.78
CA SER A 143 20.09 15.98 -13.73
C SER A 143 20.06 17.01 -14.86
N SER A 144 21.20 17.27 -15.48
CA SER A 144 21.21 18.05 -16.73
C SER A 144 20.60 17.25 -17.88
N GLN A 145 20.05 17.94 -18.88
CA GLN A 145 19.52 17.29 -20.08
C GLN A 145 20.58 16.50 -20.86
N ALA A 146 21.84 16.95 -20.79
CA ALA A 146 22.96 16.27 -21.41
C ALA A 146 23.48 15.07 -20.60
N SER A 147 23.00 14.87 -19.37
CA SER A 147 23.47 13.76 -18.54
C SER A 147 23.01 12.44 -19.13
N LEU A 148 23.89 11.44 -19.06
CA LEU A 148 23.51 10.08 -19.44
C LEU A 148 22.65 9.39 -18.36
N CYS A 149 22.42 10.04 -17.22
CA CYS A 149 21.60 9.53 -16.14
C CYS A 149 20.55 10.58 -15.76
N GLN A 150 19.31 10.35 -16.19
CA GLN A 150 18.19 11.24 -15.91
C GLN A 150 17.65 10.96 -14.50
N PHE A 151 17.56 11.97 -13.64
CA PHE A 151 17.04 11.83 -12.29
C PHE A 151 16.43 13.12 -11.72
N VAL A 152 15.54 12.95 -10.73
CA VAL A 152 15.09 14.00 -9.81
C VAL A 152 15.59 13.68 -8.40
N ALA A 153 16.18 14.66 -7.74
CA ALA A 153 16.51 14.60 -6.33
C ALA A 153 15.51 15.44 -5.52
N TYR A 154 14.90 14.83 -4.52
CA TYR A 154 13.96 15.45 -3.60
C TYR A 154 14.63 15.73 -2.26
N ARG A 155 14.35 16.90 -1.69
CA ARG A 155 14.79 17.25 -0.33
C ARG A 155 14.00 16.41 0.66
N HIS A 156 14.69 15.55 1.42
CA HIS A 156 14.01 14.82 2.47
C HIS A 156 14.96 14.24 3.51
N THR A 157 14.46 14.00 4.73
CA THR A 157 15.27 13.52 5.86
C THR A 157 15.21 12.01 6.08
N TYR A 158 14.39 11.27 5.31
CA TYR A 158 14.20 9.84 5.58
C TYR A 158 14.24 8.89 4.36
N TRP A 159 14.35 7.59 4.67
CA TRP A 159 14.97 6.55 3.85
C TRP A 159 14.01 5.43 3.42
N ASN A 160 12.76 5.38 3.88
CA ASN A 160 11.89 4.23 3.65
C ASN A 160 10.63 4.59 2.87
N ASN A 161 10.17 3.62 2.09
CA ASN A 161 8.80 3.59 1.60
C ASN A 161 7.81 3.52 2.79
N ALA A 162 6.58 3.97 2.60
CA ALA A 162 5.57 4.05 3.66
C ALA A 162 5.20 2.67 4.25
N GLU A 163 5.31 1.62 3.43
CA GLU A 163 4.83 0.28 3.74
C GLU A 163 5.67 -0.41 4.81
N SER A 164 6.99 -0.21 4.82
CA SER A 164 7.89 -0.88 5.78
C SER A 164 7.66 -0.40 7.22
N PRO A 165 7.59 0.93 7.52
CA PRO A 165 7.21 1.42 8.85
C PRO A 165 5.80 1.01 9.28
N LEU A 166 4.83 1.00 8.36
CA LEU A 166 3.46 0.54 8.66
C LEU A 166 3.43 -0.94 9.06
N ALA A 167 4.16 -1.79 8.33
CA ALA A 167 4.32 -3.21 8.64
C ALA A 167 5.01 -3.42 10.00
N ALA A 168 6.05 -2.63 10.29
CA ALA A 168 6.74 -2.68 11.58
C ALA A 168 5.80 -2.28 12.73
N ALA A 169 4.96 -1.27 12.54
CA ALA A 169 4.00 -0.84 13.55
C ALA A 169 2.95 -1.92 13.86
N LEU A 170 2.42 -2.61 12.83
CA LEU A 170 1.50 -3.75 13.01
C LEU A 170 2.09 -4.85 13.90
N LYS A 171 3.39 -5.12 13.74
CA LYS A 171 4.12 -6.09 14.57
C LYS A 171 4.32 -5.59 15.99
N ASP A 172 4.66 -4.32 16.15
CA ASP A 172 5.04 -3.69 17.42
C ASP A 172 3.83 -3.47 18.33
N ASN A 173 2.96 -2.50 18.02
CA ASN A 173 1.88 -2.08 18.90
C ASN A 173 0.65 -1.58 18.13
N LEU A 174 -0.53 -1.97 18.58
CA LEU A 174 -1.82 -1.60 18.01
C LEU A 174 -2.07 -0.08 18.01
N ALA A 175 -1.77 0.63 19.11
CA ALA A 175 -1.95 2.07 19.20
C ALA A 175 -1.08 2.82 18.18
N ARG A 176 0.19 2.39 18.03
CA ARG A 176 1.10 2.93 17.01
C ARG A 176 0.61 2.63 15.60
N SER A 177 0.10 1.43 15.37
CA SER A 177 -0.47 1.02 14.07
C SER A 177 -1.63 1.92 13.67
N VAL A 178 -2.59 2.08 14.59
CA VAL A 178 -3.74 2.98 14.41
C VAL A 178 -3.29 4.41 14.14
N HIS A 179 -2.34 4.93 14.91
CA HIS A 179 -1.81 6.28 14.76
C HIS A 179 -1.18 6.52 13.38
N LEU A 180 -0.26 5.65 12.95
CA LEU A 180 0.39 5.76 11.65
C LEU A 180 -0.59 5.55 10.50
N GLY A 181 -1.55 4.62 10.67
CA GLY A 181 -2.64 4.42 9.73
C GLY A 181 -3.44 5.69 9.49
N LEU A 182 -3.85 6.41 10.55
CA LEU A 182 -4.58 7.66 10.40
C LEU A 182 -3.73 8.81 9.87
N LYS A 183 -2.45 8.92 10.27
CA LYS A 183 -1.52 9.89 9.68
C LYS A 183 -1.32 9.67 8.18
N LEU A 184 -1.36 8.42 7.70
CA LEU A 184 -1.36 8.13 6.27
C LEU A 184 -2.61 8.74 5.61
N VAL A 185 -3.79 8.52 6.18
CA VAL A 185 -5.05 9.05 5.64
C VAL A 185 -5.05 10.57 5.63
N GLU A 186 -4.58 11.21 6.70
CA GLU A 186 -4.37 12.67 6.79
C GLU A 186 -3.43 13.16 5.68
N GLY A 187 -2.23 12.59 5.58
CA GLY A 187 -1.21 13.05 4.64
C GLY A 187 -1.60 12.85 3.19
N LEU A 188 -2.20 11.70 2.85
CA LEU A 188 -2.69 11.42 1.50
C LEU A 188 -3.82 12.37 1.11
N SER A 189 -4.82 12.54 1.98
CA SER A 189 -5.95 13.44 1.69
C SER A 189 -5.48 14.89 1.53
N ALA A 190 -4.58 15.38 2.39
CA ALA A 190 -4.01 16.72 2.29
C ALA A 190 -3.20 16.91 0.99
N GLY A 191 -2.30 15.97 0.69
CA GLY A 191 -1.46 16.01 -0.51
C GLY A 191 -2.27 15.99 -1.80
N ILE A 192 -3.23 15.07 -1.93
CA ILE A 192 -4.05 14.92 -3.13
C ILE A 192 -5.01 16.11 -3.28
N ASN A 193 -5.60 16.60 -2.19
CA ASN A 193 -6.40 17.82 -2.21
C ASN A 193 -5.59 19.01 -2.75
N HIS A 194 -4.33 19.15 -2.32
CA HIS A 194 -3.47 20.21 -2.83
C HIS A 194 -3.26 20.10 -4.35
N LEU A 195 -3.05 18.89 -4.89
CA LEU A 195 -2.93 18.68 -6.33
C LEU A 195 -4.19 19.09 -7.10
N ALA A 196 -5.36 18.72 -6.58
CA ALA A 196 -6.64 19.11 -7.17
C ALA A 196 -6.82 20.64 -7.17
N VAL A 197 -6.50 21.31 -6.04
CA VAL A 197 -6.56 22.78 -5.93
C VAL A 197 -5.58 23.48 -6.87
N GLN A 198 -4.38 22.91 -7.05
CA GLN A 198 -3.38 23.41 -8.03
C GLN A 198 -3.74 23.07 -9.48
N ARG A 199 -4.91 22.44 -9.74
CA ARG A 199 -5.39 22.06 -11.07
C ARG A 199 -4.41 21.16 -11.83
N ILE A 200 -3.71 20.28 -11.11
CA ILE A 200 -2.97 19.20 -11.73
C ILE A 200 -3.99 18.27 -12.42
N PRO A 201 -3.76 17.85 -13.68
CA PRO A 201 -4.72 17.07 -14.45
C PRO A 201 -4.83 15.63 -13.92
N LEU A 202 -5.57 15.45 -12.82
CA LEU A 202 -5.68 14.16 -12.11
C LEU A 202 -6.35 13.08 -12.95
N HIS A 203 -7.14 13.43 -13.96
CA HIS A 203 -7.69 12.46 -14.92
C HIS A 203 -6.61 11.71 -15.72
N LEU A 204 -5.42 12.29 -15.87
CA LEU A 204 -4.27 11.66 -16.53
C LEU A 204 -3.43 10.80 -15.57
N ILE A 205 -3.76 10.79 -14.28
CA ILE A 205 -2.93 10.21 -13.23
C ILE A 205 -3.78 9.18 -12.44
N GLY A 206 -3.23 7.99 -12.23
CA GLY A 206 -3.84 6.94 -11.42
C GLY A 206 -3.15 6.76 -10.06
N PRO A 207 -3.70 5.92 -9.18
CA PRO A 207 -3.05 5.57 -7.91
C PRO A 207 -1.64 4.98 -8.07
N ASP A 208 -1.35 4.31 -9.19
CA ASP A 208 -0.04 3.70 -9.42
C ASP A 208 1.03 4.72 -9.84
N ASN A 209 0.62 5.93 -10.18
CA ASN A 209 1.51 7.03 -10.51
C ASN A 209 2.10 7.71 -9.27
N PHE A 210 1.77 7.30 -8.04
CA PHE A 210 2.36 7.90 -6.86
C PHE A 210 3.28 6.95 -6.12
N ASP A 211 4.34 7.49 -5.53
CA ASP A 211 5.11 6.80 -4.50
C ASP A 211 4.84 7.49 -3.16
N VAL A 212 4.72 6.69 -2.09
CA VAL A 212 4.41 7.20 -0.74
C VAL A 212 5.58 6.88 0.19
N PHE A 213 6.02 7.91 0.91
CA PHE A 213 7.12 7.81 1.86
C PHE A 213 6.66 8.27 3.24
N LEU A 214 7.37 7.82 4.26
CA LEU A 214 7.22 8.29 5.63
C LEU A 214 8.49 9.00 6.05
N ASP A 215 8.37 10.21 6.59
CA ASP A 215 9.50 10.98 7.08
C ASP A 215 9.84 10.68 8.54
N LYS A 216 10.89 11.32 9.06
CA LYS A 216 11.36 11.13 10.45
C LYS A 216 10.39 11.69 11.49
N ASP A 217 9.55 12.64 11.09
CA ASP A 217 8.54 13.30 11.90
C ASP A 217 7.18 12.56 11.76
N GLU A 218 7.25 11.33 11.21
CA GLU A 218 6.14 10.45 10.87
C GLU A 218 5.11 11.12 9.95
N GLN A 219 5.54 12.03 9.07
CA GLN A 219 4.69 12.64 8.05
C GLN A 219 4.74 11.84 6.76
N PHE A 220 3.57 11.53 6.21
CA PHE A 220 3.45 10.87 4.93
C PHE A 220 3.57 11.90 3.81
N VAL A 221 4.43 11.62 2.83
CA VAL A 221 4.68 12.48 1.68
C VAL A 221 4.55 11.69 0.39
N ILE A 222 3.98 12.32 -0.64
CA ILE A 222 3.80 11.69 -1.96
C ILE A 222 4.75 12.27 -2.99
N SER A 223 5.17 11.44 -3.94
CA SER A 223 5.82 11.87 -5.18
C SER A 223 4.98 11.42 -6.37
N ILE A 224 4.95 12.22 -7.42
CA ILE A 224 4.14 11.97 -8.62
C ILE A 224 5.04 11.43 -9.73
N ASN A 225 4.50 10.52 -10.53
CA ASN A 225 5.12 9.97 -11.73
C ASN A 225 4.21 10.23 -12.92
N SER A 226 4.72 10.93 -13.92
CA SER A 226 4.05 10.92 -15.22
C SER A 226 4.36 9.59 -15.91
N SER A 227 3.34 8.78 -16.18
CA SER A 227 3.47 7.68 -17.14
C SER A 227 3.25 8.25 -18.53
N SER A 228 4.25 8.18 -19.41
CA SER A 228 4.21 8.73 -20.78
C SER A 228 3.20 8.05 -21.71
N THR A 229 2.43 7.07 -21.26
CA THR A 229 1.56 6.24 -22.10
C THR A 229 0.16 6.83 -22.34
N GLN A 230 -0.07 8.12 -22.16
CA GLN A 230 -1.38 8.69 -22.43
C GLN A 230 -1.46 9.19 -23.88
N ASP A 231 -2.06 8.35 -24.73
CA ASP A 231 -2.61 8.73 -26.02
C ASP A 231 -3.48 9.96 -25.79
N THR A 232 -3.01 11.09 -26.30
CA THR A 232 -3.58 12.41 -26.06
C THR A 232 -4.80 12.59 -26.96
N GLN A 233 -5.85 11.81 -26.73
CA GLN A 233 -7.14 12.11 -27.31
C GLN A 233 -7.74 13.29 -26.53
N HIS A 234 -7.36 14.49 -26.94
CA HIS A 234 -7.91 15.76 -26.47
C HIS A 234 -9.41 15.81 -26.74
N SER A 235 -10.23 15.34 -25.79
CA SER A 235 -11.67 15.61 -25.82
C SER A 235 -11.93 17.04 -25.31
N THR A 236 -12.60 17.83 -26.12
CA THR A 236 -12.81 19.29 -25.95
C THR A 236 -13.96 19.61 -24.99
N TYR A 237 -14.02 19.00 -23.80
CA TYR A 237 -15.10 19.24 -22.83
C TYR A 237 -14.59 19.92 -21.56
N GLN A 238 -14.67 21.26 -21.50
CA GLN A 238 -14.06 22.07 -20.42
C GLN A 238 -14.96 22.36 -19.21
N SER A 239 -16.28 22.19 -19.30
CA SER A 239 -17.20 22.63 -18.23
C SER A 239 -17.49 21.58 -17.15
N SER A 240 -17.18 20.30 -17.37
CA SER A 240 -17.37 19.21 -16.38
C SER A 240 -16.06 18.78 -15.69
N ILE A 241 -14.95 19.48 -15.98
CA ILE A 241 -13.60 19.04 -15.57
C ILE A 241 -13.42 19.10 -14.06
N TRP A 242 -13.92 20.14 -13.38
CA TRP A 242 -13.70 20.28 -11.93
C TRP A 242 -14.38 19.19 -11.11
N GLU A 243 -15.63 18.85 -11.42
CA GLU A 243 -16.33 17.75 -10.73
C GLU A 243 -15.71 16.40 -11.05
N ALA A 244 -15.25 16.20 -12.29
CA ALA A 244 -14.51 15.01 -12.69
C ALA A 244 -13.18 14.90 -11.94
N ASP A 245 -12.45 16.00 -11.76
CA ASP A 245 -11.18 16.04 -11.03
C ASP A 245 -11.37 15.80 -9.52
N ASN A 246 -12.45 16.28 -8.90
CA ASN A 246 -12.74 15.97 -7.50
C ASN A 246 -13.08 14.48 -7.30
N ARG A 247 -13.93 13.91 -8.16
CA ARG A 247 -14.19 12.46 -8.15
C ARG A 247 -12.90 11.68 -8.37
N ARG A 248 -12.08 12.12 -9.31
CA ARG A 248 -10.79 11.49 -9.60
C ARG A 248 -9.81 11.59 -8.44
N ALA A 249 -9.78 12.71 -7.74
CA ALA A 249 -8.98 12.88 -6.53
C ALA A 249 -9.38 11.84 -5.46
N TRP A 250 -10.68 11.63 -5.27
CA TRP A 250 -11.21 10.58 -4.39
C TRP A 250 -10.82 9.16 -4.85
N ASP A 251 -10.87 8.87 -6.15
CA ASP A 251 -10.41 7.58 -6.69
C ASP A 251 -8.93 7.35 -6.42
N ILE A 252 -8.10 8.36 -6.67
CA ILE A 252 -6.66 8.32 -6.39
C ILE A 252 -6.41 8.08 -4.90
N PHE A 253 -7.08 8.84 -4.03
CA PHE A 253 -6.96 8.72 -2.58
C PHE A 253 -7.35 7.34 -2.07
N ASN A 254 -8.50 6.82 -2.52
CA ASN A 254 -8.97 5.49 -2.15
C ASN A 254 -8.04 4.39 -2.66
N GLY A 255 -7.59 4.49 -3.91
CA GLY A 255 -6.65 3.54 -4.52
C GLY A 255 -5.32 3.53 -3.80
N LEU A 256 -4.77 4.70 -3.46
CA LEU A 256 -3.50 4.83 -2.73
C LEU A 256 -3.58 4.27 -1.32
N SER A 257 -4.62 4.65 -0.58
CA SER A 257 -4.83 4.17 0.79
C SER A 257 -4.91 2.64 0.80
N ARG A 258 -5.70 2.06 -0.11
CA ARG A 258 -5.79 0.60 -0.27
C ARG A 258 -4.44 -0.04 -0.61
N ARG A 259 -3.72 0.50 -1.60
CA ARG A 259 -2.45 -0.07 -2.09
C ARG A 259 -1.34 -0.05 -1.04
N VAL A 260 -1.16 1.07 -0.35
CA VAL A 260 -0.11 1.22 0.69
C VAL A 260 -0.41 0.30 1.88
N LEU A 261 -1.64 0.30 2.38
CA LEU A 261 -2.05 -0.52 3.52
C LEU A 261 -1.99 -2.03 3.21
N SER A 262 -2.47 -2.44 2.02
CA SER A 262 -2.38 -3.85 1.61
C SER A 262 -0.94 -4.31 1.38
N THR A 263 -0.09 -3.44 0.85
CA THR A 263 1.33 -3.75 0.68
C THR A 263 2.04 -3.85 2.02
N ALA A 264 1.70 -3.02 3.02
CA ALA A 264 2.21 -3.15 4.38
C ALA A 264 1.86 -4.52 5.00
N ASN A 265 0.62 -5.00 4.81
CA ASN A 265 0.23 -6.35 5.23
C ASN A 265 1.08 -7.42 4.55
N ARG A 266 1.28 -7.31 3.23
CA ARG A 266 2.11 -8.25 2.45
C ARG A 266 3.57 -8.26 2.91
N VAL A 267 4.13 -7.10 3.25
CA VAL A 267 5.49 -6.98 3.80
C VAL A 267 5.61 -7.72 5.14
N LEU A 268 4.60 -7.58 6.01
CA LEU A 268 4.62 -8.23 7.33
C LEU A 268 4.40 -9.74 7.24
N HIS A 269 3.34 -10.16 6.54
CA HIS A 269 2.83 -11.53 6.60
C HIS A 269 3.37 -12.44 5.51
N LYS A 270 3.97 -11.87 4.46
CA LYS A 270 4.50 -12.57 3.27
C LYS A 270 3.45 -13.39 2.50
N ASP A 271 2.16 -13.24 2.81
CA ASP A 271 1.09 -13.80 2.02
C ASP A 271 0.57 -12.77 1.01
N ALA A 272 0.29 -13.24 -0.21
CA ALA A 272 -0.19 -12.41 -1.32
C ALA A 272 -1.72 -12.41 -1.37
N ILE A 273 -2.38 -12.37 -0.21
CA ILE A 273 -3.83 -12.43 -0.16
C ILE A 273 -4.33 -11.01 -0.42
N GLU A 274 -4.50 -10.69 -1.71
CA GLU A 274 -5.48 -9.68 -2.08
C GLU A 274 -6.83 -10.21 -1.63
N ARG A 275 -7.24 -9.81 -0.43
CA ARG A 275 -8.61 -10.04 0.00
C ARG A 275 -9.48 -9.37 -1.02
N LEU A 276 -10.29 -10.19 -1.70
CA LEU A 276 -11.39 -9.68 -2.49
C LEU A 276 -12.12 -8.65 -1.60
N PRO A 277 -12.34 -7.43 -2.09
CA PRO A 277 -13.02 -6.40 -1.30
C PRO A 277 -14.29 -7.02 -0.74
N ALA A 278 -14.65 -6.71 0.51
CA ALA A 278 -15.85 -7.27 1.15
C ALA A 278 -17.12 -7.14 0.28
N ALA A 279 -17.15 -6.15 -0.63
CA ALA A 279 -18.19 -5.97 -1.65
C ALA A 279 -18.30 -7.13 -2.67
N ALA A 280 -17.22 -7.86 -2.99
CA ALA A 280 -17.31 -9.08 -3.82
C ALA A 280 -17.94 -10.26 -3.06
N ILE A 281 -18.11 -10.13 -1.74
CA ILE A 281 -18.96 -10.98 -0.92
C ILE A 281 -20.29 -10.23 -0.75
N ASP A 282 -21.04 -10.10 -1.84
CA ASP A 282 -22.36 -9.42 -1.96
C ASP A 282 -23.47 -9.97 -1.04
N ILE A 283 -23.14 -10.82 -0.06
CA ILE A 283 -24.13 -11.50 0.80
C ILE A 283 -24.25 -10.83 2.18
N ILE A 284 -23.27 -10.05 2.62
CA ILE A 284 -23.34 -9.39 3.93
C ILE A 284 -22.76 -7.99 3.78
N ALA A 285 -23.64 -7.00 3.61
CA ALA A 285 -23.27 -5.61 3.85
C ALA A 285 -22.45 -5.57 5.15
N PRO A 286 -21.28 -4.89 5.19
CA PRO A 286 -20.50 -4.81 6.42
C PRO A 286 -21.49 -4.44 7.51
N PRO A 287 -21.62 -5.25 8.59
CA PRO A 287 -22.69 -5.09 9.55
C PRO A 287 -22.74 -3.61 9.87
N SER A 288 -23.87 -2.96 9.56
CA SER A 288 -24.09 -1.60 10.03
C SER A 288 -23.70 -1.62 11.49
N PHE A 289 -22.95 -0.62 11.97
CA PHE A 289 -22.41 -0.65 13.34
C PHE A 289 -23.49 -0.91 14.43
N SER A 290 -24.76 -0.84 14.06
CA SER A 290 -25.92 -1.35 14.82
C SER A 290 -25.97 -2.86 15.10
N SER A 291 -25.26 -3.72 14.36
CA SER A 291 -25.37 -5.19 14.45
C SER A 291 -24.32 -5.85 15.36
N PHE A 292 -23.46 -5.06 16.00
CA PHE A 292 -22.55 -5.55 17.03
C PHE A 292 -23.34 -5.83 18.32
N SER A 293 -23.46 -7.11 18.69
CA SER A 293 -24.12 -7.53 19.94
C SER A 293 -23.17 -7.62 21.14
N GLY A 294 -21.90 -7.25 20.97
CA GLY A 294 -20.94 -7.14 22.07
C GLY A 294 -20.93 -5.70 22.57
N GLY A 295 -21.22 -5.49 23.85
CA GLY A 295 -21.22 -4.16 24.47
C GLY A 295 -19.92 -3.40 24.17
N PHE A 296 -20.05 -2.12 23.84
CA PHE A 296 -18.90 -1.24 23.60
C PHE A 296 -18.08 -1.09 24.88
N VAL A 297 -16.85 -1.61 24.89
CA VAL A 297 -15.91 -1.41 26.01
C VAL A 297 -15.00 -0.22 25.68
N PRO A 298 -15.02 0.87 26.47
CA PRO A 298 -14.13 2.01 26.26
C PRO A 298 -12.66 1.64 26.46
N LEU A 299 -11.77 2.30 25.70
CA LEU A 299 -10.32 2.10 25.64
C LEU A 299 -9.54 2.55 26.89
N SER A 300 -10.09 2.39 28.10
CA SER A 300 -9.40 2.81 29.33
C SER A 300 -8.36 1.79 29.80
N THR A 301 -8.35 0.57 29.27
CA THR A 301 -7.38 -0.49 29.62
C THR A 301 -6.99 -1.30 28.38
N PRO A 302 -5.72 -1.26 27.93
CA PRO A 302 -5.23 -2.02 26.78
C PRO A 302 -5.35 -3.55 26.91
N ASP A 303 -5.45 -4.08 28.13
CA ASP A 303 -5.30 -5.52 28.42
C ASP A 303 -6.61 -6.30 28.67
N SER A 304 -7.74 -5.63 28.89
CA SER A 304 -8.93 -6.33 29.43
C SER A 304 -9.62 -7.29 28.44
N MET A 305 -9.37 -7.17 27.12
CA MET A 305 -9.87 -8.18 26.17
C MET A 305 -9.00 -9.45 26.10
N LEU A 306 -7.70 -9.34 26.38
CA LEU A 306 -6.86 -10.54 26.52
C LEU A 306 -7.23 -11.29 27.80
N GLU A 307 -7.67 -10.58 28.84
CA GLU A 307 -8.13 -11.20 30.10
C GLU A 307 -9.30 -12.20 29.89
N PHE A 308 -10.25 -11.89 28.99
CA PHE A 308 -11.35 -12.79 28.64
C PHE A 308 -10.91 -14.10 27.95
N ILE A 309 -9.73 -14.11 27.31
CA ILE A 309 -9.18 -15.29 26.64
C ILE A 309 -8.22 -16.04 27.57
N THR A 310 -7.67 -15.38 28.59
CA THR A 310 -6.71 -15.98 29.54
C THR A 310 -7.35 -16.78 30.68
N SER A 311 -8.66 -16.74 30.87
CA SER A 311 -9.29 -17.54 31.93
C SER A 311 -9.54 -18.98 31.45
N ALA A 312 -8.58 -19.85 31.77
CA ALA A 312 -8.58 -21.32 31.71
C ALA A 312 -8.08 -21.98 30.40
N ASP A 313 -6.95 -22.68 30.52
CA ASP A 313 -6.51 -23.85 29.72
C ASP A 313 -5.85 -23.68 28.34
N ILE A 314 -5.46 -22.48 27.90
CA ILE A 314 -4.67 -22.36 26.66
C ILE A 314 -3.16 -22.46 26.97
N GLU A 315 -2.61 -23.69 27.02
CA GLU A 315 -1.16 -23.93 27.06
C GLU A 315 -0.44 -23.53 25.75
N SER A 316 -1.19 -23.22 24.69
CA SER A 316 -0.64 -22.85 23.38
C SER A 316 -0.28 -21.37 23.28
N PRO A 317 0.83 -21.02 22.58
CA PRO A 317 1.20 -19.62 22.37
C PRO A 317 0.11 -18.88 21.58
N ILE A 318 -0.35 -17.74 22.11
CA ILE A 318 -1.29 -16.86 21.41
C ILE A 318 -0.60 -16.33 20.16
N SER A 319 -1.20 -16.61 19.00
CA SER A 319 -0.74 -16.05 17.73
C SER A 319 -1.59 -14.82 17.39
N LEU A 320 -1.02 -13.64 17.62
CA LEU A 320 -1.66 -12.37 17.31
C LEU A 320 -1.23 -11.86 15.93
N ARG A 321 -2.19 -11.68 15.03
CA ARG A 321 -1.99 -11.11 13.70
C ARG A 321 -2.71 -9.78 13.57
N ARG A 322 -1.99 -8.71 13.21
CA ARG A 322 -2.58 -7.40 12.93
C ARG A 322 -2.48 -7.05 11.46
N GLU A 323 -3.51 -6.42 10.92
CA GLU A 323 -3.58 -6.04 9.51
C GLU A 323 -4.35 -4.74 9.32
N TYR A 324 -4.00 -3.97 8.29
CA TYR A 324 -4.81 -2.85 7.85
C TYR A 324 -5.84 -3.25 6.81
N VAL A 325 -7.01 -2.64 6.85
CA VAL A 325 -8.01 -2.71 5.77
C VAL A 325 -8.48 -1.29 5.46
N TRP A 326 -8.49 -0.93 4.17
CA TRP A 326 -9.06 0.33 3.72
C TRP A 326 -10.54 0.15 3.38
N ARG A 327 -11.41 0.91 4.04
CA ARG A 327 -12.82 1.01 3.71
C ARG A 327 -13.03 2.19 2.77
N THR A 328 -13.37 1.89 1.52
CA THR A 328 -13.78 2.90 0.55
C THR A 328 -15.14 3.46 0.97
N VAL A 329 -15.20 4.78 1.15
CA VAL A 329 -16.45 5.51 1.38
C VAL A 329 -16.69 6.40 0.17
N SER A 330 -17.85 6.27 -0.46
CA SER A 330 -18.28 7.09 -1.60
C SER A 330 -18.83 8.45 -1.14
N ASN A 331 -18.12 9.13 -0.23
CA ASN A 331 -18.55 10.45 0.25
C ASN A 331 -17.98 11.57 -0.63
N GLU A 332 -18.40 11.60 -1.90
CA GLU A 332 -17.99 12.62 -2.88
C GLU A 332 -18.41 14.05 -2.47
N ARG A 333 -19.29 14.19 -1.46
CA ARG A 333 -19.77 15.48 -0.96
C ARG A 333 -18.75 16.20 -0.10
N GLN A 334 -17.81 15.48 0.53
CA GLN A 334 -16.75 16.07 1.34
C GLN A 334 -15.51 16.30 0.48
N SER A 335 -14.80 17.42 0.68
CA SER A 335 -13.48 17.60 0.04
C SER A 335 -12.42 16.81 0.81
N LEU A 336 -11.38 16.36 0.12
CA LEU A 336 -10.23 15.71 0.76
C LEU A 336 -9.52 16.66 1.75
N GLY A 337 -9.59 17.98 1.53
CA GLY A 337 -9.08 18.96 2.49
C GLY A 337 -9.83 18.95 3.82
N THR A 338 -11.17 18.80 3.80
CA THR A 338 -11.97 18.67 5.02
C THR A 338 -11.65 17.35 5.74
N VAL A 339 -11.46 16.25 4.99
CA VAL A 339 -11.03 14.96 5.55
C VAL A 339 -9.70 15.11 6.30
N ALA A 340 -8.69 15.71 5.65
CA ALA A 340 -7.39 15.93 6.27
C ALA A 340 -7.50 16.73 7.57
N ALA A 341 -8.24 17.85 7.55
CA ALA A 341 -8.42 18.71 8.71
C ALA A 341 -9.14 17.98 9.88
N GLN A 342 -10.16 17.18 9.57
CA GLN A 342 -10.88 16.40 10.57
C GLN A 342 -9.98 15.36 11.22
N ILE A 343 -9.26 14.55 10.43
CA ILE A 343 -8.36 13.51 10.96
C ILE A 343 -7.25 14.15 11.79
N LYS A 344 -6.68 15.26 11.32
CA LYS A 344 -5.66 15.99 12.08
C LYS A 344 -6.19 16.44 13.44
N SER A 345 -7.38 17.04 13.47
CA SER A 345 -8.03 17.43 14.73
C SER A 345 -8.26 16.23 15.65
N ASP A 346 -8.72 15.10 15.10
CA ASP A 346 -8.96 13.87 15.86
C ASP A 346 -7.65 13.31 16.46
N LEU A 347 -6.56 13.31 15.68
CA LEU A 347 -5.21 12.91 16.11
C LEU A 347 -4.72 13.75 17.30
N GLU A 348 -4.99 15.06 17.30
CA GLU A 348 -4.62 15.98 18.39
C GLU A 348 -5.46 15.76 19.65
N LEU A 349 -6.74 15.38 19.50
CA LEU A 349 -7.70 15.20 20.59
C LEU A 349 -7.66 13.81 21.27
N LYS A 350 -6.66 12.98 20.98
CA LYS A 350 -6.58 11.57 21.46
C LYS A 350 -7.86 10.80 21.16
N PHE A 351 -8.25 10.77 19.89
CA PHE A 351 -9.40 10.02 19.38
C PHE A 351 -9.49 8.58 19.90
N ARG A 352 -10.71 8.03 19.85
CA ARG A 352 -10.99 6.63 20.14
C ARG A 352 -11.51 5.95 18.89
N ILE A 353 -10.86 4.86 18.49
CA ILE A 353 -11.39 3.97 17.46
C ILE A 353 -12.31 2.94 18.11
N MET A 354 -13.44 2.69 17.46
CA MET A 354 -14.37 1.65 17.88
C MET A 354 -13.72 0.27 17.81
N ARG A 355 -14.00 -0.57 18.80
CA ARG A 355 -13.61 -1.99 18.77
C ARG A 355 -14.84 -2.85 18.62
N GLY A 356 -14.77 -3.85 17.76
CA GLY A 356 -15.81 -4.85 17.56
C GLY A 356 -15.21 -6.24 17.50
N ILE A 357 -16.01 -7.24 17.80
CA ILE A 357 -15.68 -8.65 17.54
C ILE A 357 -16.43 -9.04 16.29
N ALA A 358 -15.71 -9.55 15.28
CA ALA A 358 -16.35 -10.09 14.10
C ALA A 358 -17.19 -11.30 14.47
N ARG A 359 -18.43 -11.31 14.00
CA ARG A 359 -19.20 -12.54 13.93
C ARG A 359 -18.70 -13.33 12.73
N ASN A 360 -18.09 -14.47 12.99
CA ASN A 360 -17.74 -15.41 11.93
C ASN A 360 -19.01 -16.17 11.52
N ASP A 361 -19.84 -15.54 10.70
CA ASP A 361 -21.00 -16.20 10.08
C ASP A 361 -20.55 -17.15 8.95
N ALA A 362 -19.34 -16.93 8.42
CA ALA A 362 -18.75 -17.78 7.41
C ALA A 362 -17.98 -18.94 8.05
N LEU A 363 -18.30 -20.15 7.61
CA LEU A 363 -17.62 -21.39 7.98
C LEU A 363 -16.21 -21.45 7.42
N THR A 364 -15.29 -20.76 8.06
CA THR A 364 -13.89 -21.09 7.89
C THR A 364 -13.65 -22.37 8.68
N ALA A 365 -13.42 -23.48 7.97
CA ALA A 365 -13.25 -24.83 8.52
C ALA A 365 -12.05 -25.00 9.48
N GLN A 366 -11.35 -23.92 9.81
CA GLN A 366 -10.12 -23.92 10.57
C GLN A 366 -10.18 -22.86 11.68
N CYS A 367 -10.45 -23.33 12.90
CA CYS A 367 -10.32 -22.54 14.13
C CYS A 367 -9.20 -23.17 14.97
N CYS A 368 -7.96 -22.71 14.78
CA CYS A 368 -6.89 -23.08 15.70
C CYS A 368 -7.11 -22.32 17.01
N ALA A 369 -7.17 -23.05 18.13
CA ALA A 369 -7.27 -22.44 19.46
C ALA A 369 -6.09 -21.46 19.67
N GLY A 370 -6.38 -20.27 20.19
CA GLY A 370 -5.39 -19.20 20.40
C GLY A 370 -5.08 -18.34 19.17
N TYR A 371 -5.75 -18.55 18.03
CA TYR A 371 -5.65 -17.64 16.89
C TYR A 371 -6.43 -16.34 17.16
N ILE A 372 -5.75 -15.21 17.06
CA ILE A 372 -6.37 -13.89 17.16
C ILE A 372 -5.89 -13.03 16.00
N ARG A 373 -6.85 -12.43 15.28
CA ARG A 373 -6.56 -11.44 14.26
C ARG A 373 -7.23 -10.11 14.58
N GLU A 374 -6.46 -9.04 14.64
CA GLU A 374 -6.96 -7.67 14.75
C GLU A 374 -6.90 -7.00 13.38
N GLU A 375 -8.06 -6.74 12.80
CA GLU A 375 -8.22 -5.98 11.57
C GLU A 375 -8.42 -4.49 11.91
N ILE A 376 -7.47 -3.65 11.52
CA ILE A 376 -7.53 -2.19 11.66
C ILE A 376 -8.18 -1.64 10.38
N THR A 377 -9.49 -1.47 10.41
CA THR A 377 -10.26 -0.89 9.32
C THR A 377 -10.20 0.64 9.39
N LEU A 378 -9.55 1.25 8.41
CA LEU A 378 -9.42 2.71 8.28
C LEU A 378 -10.38 3.22 7.20
N ALA A 379 -10.90 4.43 7.39
CA ALA A 379 -11.78 5.12 6.46
C ALA A 379 -11.39 6.60 6.34
N SER A 380 -12.09 7.35 5.49
CA SER A 380 -11.91 8.81 5.36
C SER A 380 -12.39 9.61 6.58
N SER A 381 -12.94 8.95 7.60
CA SER A 381 -13.35 9.53 8.86
C SER A 381 -12.93 8.60 9.99
N VAL A 382 -12.45 9.16 11.10
CA VAL A 382 -12.08 8.38 12.29
C VAL A 382 -13.31 7.69 12.89
N ALA A 383 -14.48 8.33 12.82
CA ALA A 383 -15.74 7.76 13.30
C ALA A 383 -16.19 6.52 12.51
N ASP A 384 -15.74 6.37 11.26
CA ASP A 384 -16.02 5.20 10.42
C ASP A 384 -14.91 4.14 10.49
N SER A 385 -13.84 4.44 11.21
CA SER A 385 -12.72 3.53 11.43
C SER A 385 -13.00 2.62 12.64
N ALA A 386 -12.51 1.38 12.58
CA ALA A 386 -12.75 0.37 13.60
C ALA A 386 -11.57 -0.60 13.72
N ILE A 387 -11.47 -1.25 14.88
CA ILE A 387 -10.64 -2.44 15.08
C ILE A 387 -11.58 -3.62 15.24
N ILE A 388 -11.47 -4.60 14.36
CA ILE A 388 -12.32 -5.78 14.33
C ILE A 388 -11.46 -6.99 14.73
N THR A 389 -11.81 -7.64 15.83
CA THR A 389 -11.12 -8.85 16.29
C THR A 389 -11.82 -10.09 15.71
N HIS A 390 -11.04 -10.96 15.07
CA HIS A 390 -11.47 -12.26 14.58
C HIS A 390 -10.77 -13.37 15.36
N ASN A 391 -11.51 -14.45 15.65
CA ASN A 391 -10.99 -15.66 16.30
C ASN A 391 -10.70 -16.79 15.30
N ALA A 392 -10.78 -16.53 13.99
CA ALA A 392 -10.44 -17.48 12.95
C ALA A 392 -9.73 -16.79 11.78
N PRO A 393 -8.78 -17.47 11.12
CA PRO A 393 -8.15 -16.99 9.91
C PRO A 393 -9.15 -16.88 8.76
N GLY A 394 -8.97 -15.87 7.91
CA GLY A 394 -9.82 -15.64 6.75
C GLY A 394 -9.55 -16.66 5.63
N PRO A 395 -10.42 -16.71 4.61
CA PRO A 395 -10.19 -17.53 3.42
C PRO A 395 -8.83 -17.27 2.77
N LEU A 396 -8.18 -18.34 2.31
CA LEU A 396 -6.84 -18.35 1.70
C LEU A 396 -5.70 -17.91 2.63
N GLN A 397 -5.99 -17.64 3.90
CA GLN A 397 -4.99 -17.27 4.88
C GLN A 397 -4.18 -18.47 5.36
N VAL A 398 -2.87 -18.32 5.46
CA VAL A 398 -2.05 -19.32 6.15
C VAL A 398 -2.22 -19.11 7.65
N CYS A 399 -2.74 -20.12 8.34
CA CYS A 399 -2.86 -20.09 9.79
C CYS A 399 -1.45 -20.15 10.41
N PRO A 400 -1.03 -19.14 11.20
CA PRO A 400 0.31 -19.09 11.79
C PRO A 400 0.53 -20.17 12.86
N ILE A 401 -0.53 -20.80 13.37
CA ILE A 401 -0.45 -21.84 14.40
C ILE A 401 -0.16 -23.21 13.77
N CYS A 402 -0.92 -23.61 12.75
CA CYS A 402 -0.80 -24.94 12.13
C CYS A 402 -0.11 -24.96 10.76
N GLY A 403 0.18 -23.78 10.18
CA GLY A 403 0.82 -23.64 8.86
C GLY A 403 -0.09 -23.97 7.66
N GLN A 404 -1.35 -24.35 7.88
CA GLN A 404 -2.26 -24.68 6.80
C GLN A 404 -2.92 -23.44 6.20
N THR A 405 -3.14 -23.46 4.88
CA THR A 405 -3.94 -22.46 4.18
C THR A 405 -5.42 -22.76 4.39
N VAL A 406 -6.16 -21.80 4.91
CA VAL A 406 -7.62 -21.89 5.07
C VAL A 406 -8.25 -21.97 3.69
N GLY A 407 -9.05 -23.01 3.45
CA GLY A 407 -9.83 -23.12 2.21
C GLY A 407 -10.82 -21.97 2.05
N PHE A 408 -11.41 -21.83 0.87
CA PHE A 408 -12.55 -20.93 0.69
C PHE A 408 -13.67 -21.29 1.68
N PRO A 409 -14.43 -20.28 2.17
CA PRO A 409 -15.51 -20.55 3.10
C PRO A 409 -16.48 -21.46 2.37
N LYS A 410 -16.70 -22.64 2.94
CA LYS A 410 -17.63 -23.59 2.33
C LYS A 410 -19.02 -23.05 2.60
N LYS A 411 -19.85 -22.89 1.56
CA LYS A 411 -21.22 -22.41 1.75
C LYS A 411 -21.93 -23.38 2.67
N PHE A 412 -22.54 -22.90 3.75
CA PHE A 412 -23.39 -23.73 4.60
C PHE A 412 -24.83 -23.36 4.37
N GLY A 413 -25.64 -24.36 4.12
CA GLY A 413 -27.07 -24.20 3.98
C GLY A 413 -27.72 -25.48 4.47
N CYS A 414 -28.06 -25.54 5.76
CA CYS A 414 -28.91 -26.62 6.27
C CYS A 414 -30.37 -26.22 6.16
N ILE A 415 -31.22 -27.20 5.92
CA ILE A 415 -32.68 -27.01 5.97
C ILE A 415 -33.19 -26.70 7.39
N CYS A 416 -32.40 -26.92 8.45
CA CYS A 416 -32.78 -26.53 9.80
C CYS A 416 -32.74 -25.01 10.03
N GLY A 417 -32.22 -24.24 9.06
CA GLY A 417 -32.08 -22.78 9.18
C GLY A 417 -30.84 -22.32 9.95
N ASP A 418 -30.07 -23.24 10.55
CA ASP A 418 -28.80 -22.89 11.16
C ASP A 418 -27.79 -22.52 10.08
N LEU A 419 -27.16 -21.35 10.28
CA LEU A 419 -26.07 -20.85 9.42
C LEU A 419 -24.71 -21.45 9.82
N SER A 420 -24.69 -22.29 10.85
CA SER A 420 -23.48 -22.89 11.43
C SER A 420 -23.57 -24.41 11.52
N PRO A 421 -22.47 -25.15 11.28
CA PRO A 421 -22.41 -26.60 11.41
C PRO A 421 -22.49 -27.00 12.88
N GLY A 422 -22.20 -26.07 13.80
CA GLY A 422 -22.11 -26.36 15.23
C GLY A 422 -21.17 -27.55 15.49
N PRO A 423 -21.42 -28.34 16.53
CA PRO A 423 -20.66 -29.55 16.82
C PRO A 423 -21.11 -30.76 15.98
N HIS A 424 -22.06 -30.58 15.06
CA HIS A 424 -22.69 -31.70 14.36
C HIS A 424 -21.89 -32.12 13.11
N PRO A 425 -21.88 -33.42 12.76
CA PRO A 425 -21.27 -33.88 11.53
C PRO A 425 -21.96 -33.25 10.32
N THR A 426 -21.18 -32.90 9.31
CA THR A 426 -21.64 -32.26 8.07
C THR A 426 -21.33 -33.09 6.84
N VAL A 427 -22.18 -33.01 5.83
CA VAL A 427 -21.99 -33.62 4.51
C VAL A 427 -22.00 -32.54 3.42
N GLN A 428 -21.18 -32.74 2.40
CA GLN A 428 -21.11 -31.85 1.24
C GLN A 428 -22.07 -32.32 0.15
N CYS A 429 -22.78 -31.39 -0.47
CA CYS A 429 -23.56 -31.65 -1.68
C CYS A 429 -22.66 -32.20 -2.79
N GLN A 430 -23.09 -33.21 -3.54
CA GLN A 430 -22.29 -33.74 -4.66
C GLN A 430 -22.26 -32.81 -5.87
N GLU A 431 -23.36 -32.08 -6.10
CA GLU A 431 -23.53 -31.17 -7.24
C GLU A 431 -22.96 -29.76 -7.02
N CYS A 432 -22.62 -29.39 -5.77
CA CYS A 432 -22.06 -28.07 -5.47
C CYS A 432 -21.15 -28.09 -4.24
N ILE A 433 -20.69 -26.92 -3.80
CA ILE A 433 -19.81 -26.80 -2.62
C ILE A 433 -20.57 -26.48 -1.32
N VAL A 434 -21.89 -26.66 -1.29
CA VAL A 434 -22.73 -26.40 -0.10
C VAL A 434 -22.64 -27.57 0.88
N TRP A 435 -22.50 -27.25 2.17
CA TRP A 435 -22.48 -28.17 3.29
C TRP A 435 -23.78 -28.08 4.08
N SER A 436 -24.23 -29.21 4.62
CA SER A 436 -25.40 -29.31 5.49
C SER A 436 -25.10 -30.29 6.62
N HIS A 437 -25.80 -30.19 7.75
CA HIS A 437 -25.72 -31.21 8.79
C HIS A 437 -26.21 -32.56 8.28
N VAL A 438 -25.49 -33.63 8.61
CA VAL A 438 -25.84 -35.00 8.22
C VAL A 438 -27.25 -35.38 8.71
N HIS A 439 -27.65 -34.91 9.90
CA HIS A 439 -28.97 -35.21 10.45
C HIS A 439 -30.11 -34.43 9.78
N CYS A 440 -29.84 -33.26 9.17
CA CYS A 440 -30.84 -32.51 8.40
C CYS A 440 -31.21 -33.23 7.09
N VAL A 441 -30.24 -33.90 6.45
CA VAL A 441 -30.38 -34.36 5.05
C VAL A 441 -30.42 -35.89 4.92
N GLY A 442 -30.38 -36.60 6.05
CA GLY A 442 -30.29 -38.05 6.11
C GLY A 442 -28.87 -38.57 5.79
N ARG A 443 -28.55 -39.77 6.27
CA ARG A 443 -27.31 -40.46 5.90
C ARG A 443 -27.40 -41.01 4.48
N SER A 444 -27.38 -40.12 3.49
CA SER A 444 -27.21 -40.50 2.09
C SER A 444 -25.76 -40.25 1.70
N GLU A 445 -25.09 -41.27 1.14
CA GLU A 445 -23.77 -41.11 0.51
C GLU A 445 -23.85 -40.15 -0.70
N GLN A 446 -25.06 -39.91 -1.20
CA GLN A 446 -25.38 -39.05 -2.35
C GLN A 446 -26.28 -37.88 -1.93
N PHE A 447 -25.77 -36.99 -1.09
CA PHE A 447 -26.48 -35.77 -0.74
C PHE A 447 -26.42 -34.76 -1.90
N VAL A 448 -27.58 -34.29 -2.36
CA VAL A 448 -27.73 -33.13 -3.25
C VAL A 448 -28.55 -32.08 -2.52
N CYS A 449 -28.06 -30.84 -2.45
CA CYS A 449 -28.76 -29.79 -1.71
C CYS A 449 -30.02 -29.32 -2.47
N PHE A 450 -30.97 -28.75 -1.74
CA PHE A 450 -32.25 -28.29 -2.29
C PHE A 450 -32.09 -27.33 -3.48
N SER A 451 -31.08 -26.44 -3.45
CA SER A 451 -30.79 -25.53 -4.57
C SER A 451 -30.36 -26.27 -5.84
N CYS A 452 -29.54 -27.30 -5.70
CA CYS A 452 -29.12 -28.13 -6.83
C CYS A 452 -30.26 -29.02 -7.33
N GLU A 453 -31.01 -29.63 -6.41
CA GLU A 453 -32.16 -30.47 -6.74
C GLU A 453 -33.24 -29.69 -7.51
N SER A 454 -33.60 -28.49 -7.02
CA SER A 454 -34.55 -27.61 -7.71
C SER A 454 -34.06 -27.13 -9.08
N SER A 455 -32.77 -26.83 -9.24
CA SER A 455 -32.19 -26.44 -10.54
C SER A 455 -32.24 -27.56 -11.58
N SER A 456 -32.05 -28.82 -11.14
CA SER A 456 -32.14 -29.99 -12.02
C SER A 456 -33.56 -30.26 -12.54
N HIS A 457 -34.59 -29.83 -11.79
CA HIS A 457 -35.99 -29.95 -12.19
C HIS A 457 -36.37 -28.96 -13.29
N TRP A 458 -35.81 -27.74 -13.26
CA TRP A 458 -36.05 -26.73 -14.30
C TRP A 458 -35.46 -27.12 -15.66
N HIS A 459 -34.29 -27.76 -15.69
CA HIS A 459 -33.71 -28.25 -16.95
C HIS A 459 -34.52 -29.37 -17.59
N LYS A 460 -35.26 -30.17 -16.81
CA LYS A 460 -36.16 -31.21 -17.35
C LYS A 460 -37.47 -30.64 -17.89
N ILE A 461 -37.93 -29.50 -17.37
CA ILE A 461 -39.16 -28.83 -17.83
C ILE A 461 -38.91 -28.00 -19.10
N VAL A 462 -37.71 -27.43 -19.29
CA VAL A 462 -37.36 -26.66 -20.50
C VAL A 462 -36.95 -27.56 -21.68
N ALA A 463 -36.68 -28.85 -21.42
CA ALA A 463 -36.36 -29.85 -22.45
C ALA A 463 -37.61 -30.60 -22.98
N HIS A 464 -38.81 -30.24 -22.52
CA HIS A 464 -40.10 -30.67 -23.03
C HIS A 464 -40.88 -29.47 -23.57
#